data_AF-A0A3S3LRH0-F1
#
_entry.id   AF-A0A3S3LRH0-F1
#
_cell.length_a   1.000
_cell.length_b   1.000
_cell.length_c   1.000
_cell.angle_alpha   90.00
_cell.angle_beta   90.00
_cell.angle_gamma   90.00
#
_symmetry.space_group_name_H-M   'P 1'
#
loop_
_entity.id
_entity.type
_entity.pdbx_description
1 polymer ?
#
loop_
_entity_poly.entity_id
_entity_poly.type
_entity_poly.pdbx_seq_one_letter_code
_entity_poly.pdbx_strand_id
1 'polypeptide(L)'
;MNAEAFSSPIFVKRASYIVQEIASLADAFDFLNEWPEDRRDLTYETALRACCDAYAGHIPVDAASNAFVGFAKRVAISEDPTSAMQWIAACKAGGGKVQA
;
A
#
# COMPACT_ATOMS: atom_id res chain seq x y z
N MET A 1 -17.30 1.30 -12.82
CA MET A 1 -15.87 1.61 -12.56
C MET A 1 -15.84 2.48 -11.32
N ASN A 2 -15.20 2.03 -10.24
CA ASN A 2 -15.14 2.79 -8.98
C ASN A 2 -14.22 3.99 -9.20
N ALA A 3 -14.75 5.20 -9.18
CA ALA A 3 -13.99 6.44 -9.41
C ALA A 3 -12.90 6.69 -8.34
N GLU A 4 -12.87 5.85 -7.30
CA GLU A 4 -12.01 5.95 -6.12
C GLU A 4 -10.93 4.84 -6.07
N ALA A 5 -10.91 3.95 -7.07
CA ALA A 5 -9.92 2.88 -7.15
C ALA A 5 -8.56 3.42 -7.64
N PHE A 6 -7.49 2.87 -7.06
CA PHE A 6 -6.12 3.20 -7.46
C PHE A 6 -5.76 2.47 -8.75
N SER A 7 -4.98 3.13 -9.61
CA SER A 7 -4.47 2.56 -10.87
C SER A 7 -3.57 1.34 -10.63
N SER A 8 -2.93 1.26 -9.47
CA SER A 8 -2.19 0.09 -9.01
C SER A 8 -2.30 -0.02 -7.49
N PRO A 9 -2.48 -1.22 -6.94
CA PRO A 9 -2.58 -1.40 -5.50
C PRO A 9 -1.25 -1.09 -4.82
N ILE A 10 -1.33 -0.55 -3.60
CA ILE A 10 -0.18 -0.29 -2.72
C ILE A 10 -0.14 -1.39 -1.66
N PHE A 11 1.01 -2.01 -1.46
CA PHE A 11 1.19 -3.05 -0.46
C PHE A 11 1.89 -2.48 0.77
N VAL A 12 1.27 -2.62 1.94
CA VAL A 12 1.80 -2.12 3.21
C VAL A 12 1.93 -3.24 4.24
N LYS A 13 3.04 -3.24 4.98
CA LYS A 13 3.27 -4.15 6.09
C LYS A 13 2.50 -3.67 7.33
N ARG A 14 1.54 -4.48 7.78
CA ARG A 14 0.78 -4.24 9.01
C ARG A 14 1.41 -4.94 10.22
N ALA A 15 2.01 -6.11 10.00
CA ALA A 15 2.73 -6.88 11.02
C ALA A 15 3.85 -7.70 10.38
N SER A 16 4.67 -8.40 11.19
CA SER A 16 5.84 -9.17 10.72
C SER A 16 5.57 -10.06 9.50
N TYR A 17 4.36 -10.61 9.38
CA TYR A 17 3.94 -11.51 8.30
C TYR A 17 2.59 -11.14 7.67
N ILE A 18 2.12 -9.91 7.91
CA ILE A 18 0.84 -9.43 7.38
C ILE A 18 1.10 -8.26 6.46
N VAL A 19 0.82 -8.48 5.18
CA VAL A 19 0.79 -7.44 4.15
C VAL A 19 -0.66 -7.16 3.80
N GLN A 20 -1.02 -5.89 3.75
CA GLN A 20 -2.33 -5.42 3.33
C GLN A 20 -2.22 -4.76 1.96
N GLU A 21 -3.21 -5.06 1.12
CA GLU A 21 -3.42 -4.38 -0.16
C GLU A 21 -4.31 -3.15 0.05
N ILE A 22 -3.88 -2.01 -0.49
CA ILE A 22 -4.63 -0.76 -0.53
C ILE A 22 -4.96 -0.47 -2.00
N ALA A 23 -6.19 -0.75 -2.41
CA ALA A 23 -6.62 -0.67 -3.81
C ALA A 23 -7.54 0.52 -4.08
N SER A 24 -7.93 1.28 -3.06
CA SER A 24 -8.87 2.40 -3.17
C SER A 24 -8.68 3.45 -2.07
N LEU A 25 -9.34 4.60 -2.24
CA LEU A 25 -9.45 5.62 -1.18
C LEU A 25 -10.09 5.08 0.09
N ALA A 26 -11.09 4.20 -0.02
CA ALA A 26 -11.74 3.58 1.14
C ALA A 26 -10.74 2.74 1.95
N ASP A 27 -9.97 1.88 1.28
CA ASP A 27 -8.93 1.07 1.93
C ASP A 27 -7.87 1.96 2.60
N ALA A 28 -7.51 3.08 1.96
CA ALA A 28 -6.56 4.04 2.49
C ALA A 28 -7.10 4.74 3.75
N PHE A 29 -8.37 5.12 3.78
CA PHE A 29 -8.99 5.72 4.97
C PHE A 29 -9.08 4.73 6.13
N ASP A 30 -9.50 3.49 5.87
CA ASP A 30 -9.54 2.45 6.90
C ASP A 30 -8.14 2.24 7.50
N PHE A 31 -7.12 2.14 6.64
CA PHE A 31 -5.73 2.04 7.07
C PHE A 31 -5.28 3.23 7.94
N LEU A 32 -5.54 4.46 7.49
CA LEU A 32 -5.12 5.67 8.19
C LEU A 32 -5.91 5.88 9.51
N ASN A 33 -7.15 5.45 9.58
CA ASN A 33 -7.95 5.55 10.80
C ASN A 33 -7.42 4.63 11.91
N GLU A 34 -6.94 3.43 11.53
CA GLU A 34 -6.30 2.48 12.43
C GLU A 34 -4.84 2.84 12.78
N TRP A 35 -4.26 3.86 12.13
CA TRP A 35 -2.86 4.23 12.35
C TRP A 35 -2.62 4.77 13.77
N PRO A 36 -1.60 4.27 14.51
CA PRO A 36 -1.35 4.66 15.90
C PRO A 36 -1.18 6.17 16.08
N GLU A 37 -1.87 6.76 17.06
CA GLU A 37 -1.88 8.21 17.30
C GLU A 37 -0.48 8.77 17.59
N ASP A 38 0.35 8.01 18.31
CA ASP A 38 1.74 8.35 18.63
C ASP A 38 2.66 8.38 17.41
N ARG A 39 2.20 7.83 16.28
CA ARG A 39 2.93 7.76 15.00
C ARG A 39 2.33 8.64 13.91
N ARG A 40 1.37 9.50 14.23
CA ARG A 40 0.79 10.46 13.29
C ARG A 40 1.71 11.67 13.18
N ASP A 41 2.54 11.68 12.14
CA ASP A 41 3.43 12.80 11.80
C ASP A 41 2.89 13.61 10.61
N LEU A 42 3.66 14.60 10.14
CA LEU A 42 3.27 15.41 8.98
C LEU A 42 2.98 14.57 7.71
N THR A 43 3.60 13.40 7.57
CA THR A 43 3.35 12.54 6.40
C THR A 43 2.03 11.82 6.49
N TYR A 44 1.60 11.44 7.70
CA TYR A 44 0.25 10.96 7.95
C TYR A 44 -0.79 12.03 7.58
N GLU A 45 -0.62 13.26 8.09
CA GLU A 45 -1.56 14.36 7.82
C GLU A 45 -1.65 14.69 6.32
N THR A 46 -0.51 14.68 5.64
CA THR A 46 -0.43 14.93 4.19
C THR A 46 -1.16 13.84 3.41
N ALA A 47 -0.95 12.57 3.76
CA ALA A 47 -1.64 11.46 3.11
C ALA A 47 -3.15 11.52 3.35
N LEU A 48 -3.58 11.73 4.60
CA LEU A 48 -5.00 11.87 4.94
C LEU A 48 -5.65 13.03 4.19
N ARG A 49 -4.98 14.19 4.14
CA ARG A 49 -5.48 15.36 3.43
C ARG A 49 -5.63 15.09 1.93
N ALA A 50 -4.63 14.48 1.30
CA ALA A 50 -4.70 14.13 -0.11
C ALA A 50 -5.83 13.13 -0.41
N CYS A 51 -6.03 12.12 0.44
CA CYS A 51 -7.17 11.21 0.32
C CYS A 51 -8.51 11.93 0.43
N CYS A 52 -8.67 12.86 1.38
CA CYS A 52 -9.87 13.69 1.51
C CYS A 52 -10.10 14.59 0.29
N ASP A 53 -9.06 15.26 -0.20
CA ASP A 53 -9.16 16.12 -1.39
C ASP A 53 -9.50 15.30 -2.64
N ALA A 54 -9.00 14.08 -2.78
CA ALA A 54 -9.37 13.18 -3.88
C ALA A 54 -10.82 12.70 -3.75
N TYR A 55 -11.26 12.34 -2.54
CA TYR A 55 -12.65 11.96 -2.28
C TYR A 55 -13.63 13.11 -2.60
N ALA A 56 -13.24 14.35 -2.30
CA ALA A 56 -13.99 15.55 -2.66
C ALA A 56 -13.89 15.93 -4.15
N GLY A 57 -13.07 15.23 -4.95
CA GLY A 57 -12.86 15.51 -6.36
C GLY A 57 -11.99 16.74 -6.65
N HIS A 58 -11.27 17.26 -5.65
CA HIS A 58 -10.37 18.41 -5.80
C HIS A 58 -9.06 18.03 -6.50
N ILE A 59 -8.58 16.80 -6.28
CA ILE A 59 -7.36 16.27 -6.91
C ILE A 59 -7.65 14.88 -7.51
N PRO A 60 -6.88 14.43 -8.52
CA PRO A 60 -7.04 13.09 -9.04
C PRO A 60 -6.65 12.03 -8.00
N VAL A 61 -7.29 10.85 -8.07
CA VAL A 61 -7.02 9.70 -7.19
C VAL A 61 -5.56 9.27 -7.24
N ASP A 62 -4.91 9.35 -8.40
CA ASP A 62 -3.48 9.05 -8.53
C ASP A 62 -2.60 9.98 -7.68
N ALA A 63 -3.00 11.24 -7.47
CA ALA A 63 -2.26 12.14 -6.59
C ALA A 63 -2.38 11.73 -5.11
N ALA A 64 -3.56 11.27 -4.68
CA ALA A 64 -3.74 10.70 -3.35
C ALA A 64 -2.96 9.39 -3.17
N SER A 65 -2.98 8.51 -4.17
CA SER A 65 -2.18 7.28 -4.18
C SER A 65 -0.68 7.58 -4.01
N ASN A 66 -0.15 8.56 -4.77
CA ASN A 66 1.25 8.98 -4.64
C ASN A 66 1.58 9.54 -3.24
N ALA A 67 0.68 10.33 -2.66
CA ALA A 67 0.85 10.83 -1.29
C ALA A 67 0.88 9.69 -0.27
N PHE A 68 0.00 8.71 -0.43
CA PHE A 68 -0.04 7.51 0.42
C PHE A 68 1.24 6.67 0.29
N VAL A 69 1.78 6.48 -0.92
CA VAL A 69 3.09 5.83 -1.12
C VAL A 69 4.21 6.57 -0.40
N GLY A 70 4.20 7.91 -0.46
CA GLY A 70 5.17 8.75 0.26
C GLY A 70 5.12 8.52 1.77
N PHE A 71 3.91 8.49 2.34
CA PHE A 71 3.68 8.13 3.73
C PHE A 71 4.17 6.71 4.07
N ALA A 72 3.78 5.70 3.29
CA ALA A 72 4.16 4.30 3.52
C ALA A 72 5.69 4.10 3.48
N LYS A 73 6.39 4.81 2.60
CA LYS A 73 7.86 4.83 2.56
C LYS A 73 8.45 5.53 3.78
N ARG A 74 7.88 6.67 4.19
CA ARG A 74 8.38 7.46 5.33
C ARG A 74 8.34 6.69 6.65
N VAL A 75 7.31 5.88 6.85
CA VAL A 75 7.12 5.06 8.05
C VAL A 75 7.65 3.63 7.89
N ALA A 76 8.37 3.36 6.78
CA ALA A 76 9.04 2.09 6.49
C ALA A 76 8.11 0.86 6.49
N ILE A 77 6.88 1.02 5.99
CA ILE A 77 5.91 -0.07 5.82
C ILE A 77 5.61 -0.40 4.36
N SER A 78 6.14 0.37 3.40
CA SER A 78 5.96 0.05 1.98
C SER A 78 6.65 -1.27 1.64
N GLU A 79 5.87 -2.25 1.22
CA GLU A 79 6.39 -3.51 0.69
C GLU A 79 6.54 -3.40 -0.83
N ASP A 80 7.69 -3.79 -1.34
CA ASP A 80 7.89 -3.84 -2.78
C ASP A 80 7.15 -5.06 -3.34
N PRO A 81 6.27 -4.91 -4.35
CA PRO A 81 5.50 -6.02 -4.92
C PRO A 81 6.42 -7.13 -5.48
N THR A 82 7.67 -6.81 -5.84
CA THR A 82 8.67 -7.80 -6.25
C THR A 82 9.13 -8.66 -5.07
N SER A 83 9.29 -8.11 -3.87
CA SER A 83 9.65 -8.88 -2.67
C SER A 83 8.59 -9.90 -2.31
N ALA A 84 7.30 -9.56 -2.45
CA ALA A 84 6.19 -10.51 -2.31
C ALA A 84 6.24 -11.61 -3.40
N MET A 85 6.62 -11.24 -4.63
CA MET A 85 6.79 -12.19 -5.75
C MET A 85 8.03 -13.09 -5.64
N GLN A 86 9.09 -12.68 -4.92
CA GLN A 86 10.31 -13.48 -4.77
C GLN A 86 10.06 -14.79 -4.02
N TRP A 87 9.13 -14.83 -3.06
CA TRP A 87 8.71 -16.08 -2.41
C TRP A 87 8.06 -17.06 -3.40
N ILE A 88 7.20 -16.54 -4.28
CA ILE A 88 6.52 -17.33 -5.32
C ILE A 88 7.54 -17.84 -6.36
N ALA A 89 8.51 -17.01 -6.76
CA ALA A 89 9.56 -17.38 -7.68
C ALA A 89 10.53 -18.42 -7.09
N ALA A 90 10.92 -18.27 -5.82
CA ALA A 90 11.79 -19.21 -5.11
C ALA A 90 11.14 -20.60 -4.98
N CYS A 91 9.83 -20.68 -4.69
CA CYS A 91 9.10 -21.95 -4.66
C CYS A 91 9.02 -22.64 -6.03
N LYS A 92 9.05 -21.90 -7.15
CA LYS A 92 9.07 -22.47 -8.51
C LYS A 92 10.43 -23.03 -8.93
N ALA A 93 11.53 -22.58 -8.33
CA ALA A 93 12.89 -22.99 -8.73
C ALA A 93 13.32 -24.36 -8.17
N GLY A 94 12.59 -24.93 -7.21
CA GLY A 94 12.91 -26.23 -6.58
C GLY A 94 12.42 -27.48 -7.32
N GLY A 95 11.79 -27.34 -8.48
CA GLY A 95 11.16 -28.46 -9.20
C GLY A 95 12.13 -29.28 -10.05
N GLY A 96 12.63 -30.38 -9.49
CA GLY A 96 12.86 -31.62 -10.24
C GLY A 96 14.21 -31.80 -10.93
N LYS A 97 15.15 -32.46 -10.24
CA LYS A 97 16.09 -33.37 -10.89
C LYS A 97 15.84 -34.77 -10.36
N VAL A 98 14.94 -35.51 -11.03
CA VAL A 98 14.99 -36.97 -10.98
C VAL A 98 16.06 -37.38 -11.99
N GLN A 99 17.17 -37.89 -11.49
CA GLN A 99 18.21 -38.46 -12.34
C GLN A 99 17.81 -39.90 -12.64
N ALA A 100 17.64 -40.21 -13.93
CA ALA A 100 17.46 -41.57 -14.43
C ALA A 100 18.79 -42.33 -14.46
#